data_AF-A0A2Y9S8B1-F1
#
_entry.id   AF-A0A2Y9S8B1-F1
#
_cell.length_a   1.000
_cell.length_b   1.000
_cell.length_c   1.000
_cell.angle_alpha   90.00
_cell.angle_beta   90.00
_cell.angle_gamma   90.00
#
_symmetry.space_group_name_H-M   'P 1'
#
loop_
_entity.id
_entity.type
_entity.pdbx_description
1 polymer ?
#
loop_
_entity_poly.entity_id
_entity_poly.type
_entity_poly.pdbx_seq_one_letter_code
_entity_poly.pdbx_strand_id
1 'polypeptide(L)'
;MPGGSSARLTLGVVVPSPSDPTASSVCELCYPEGLQHRSWNFSVTCSLRQLAEPVSAAHEAQRGCARVVANQEELRSTATWPRRQEVPAMPHIDNDVKLDFKDVLLRPKRSTLKSRSEVDLTRSFSFRNSKQIYTGIPIIAANMDTVGTFEMAKVLCKFSLFTAVHKHYSLEQWKEFASRNPDCLEYLAASSGTGSADFEQLGQILDAIPQVKYICLDVANGYSEHFVEFVKDVRKRFPEHTIMAGNVVTGEMVEELILSGADIIKVGIGPGSVCTTRKKTGVGYPQLSAVMECADAAHGLKGHIISDGGCNCPGDVAKAFGAGADFVMLGGMLAGHSQSGGELIERDGKKYKLFYGMSSEMAMKKYAGGVAEYRASEGKTVEVPFKGDVEHTVRDILGGIRSTCTYVGAAKLKELSRRTTFIRVTQQVNPIFSDKS
;
A
#
# COMPACT_ATOMS: atom_id res chain seq x y z
N MET A 1 -25.67 23.63 56.82
CA MET A 1 -25.23 24.95 57.32
C MET A 1 -24.27 24.72 58.48
N PRO A 2 -23.13 25.41 58.57
CA PRO A 2 -22.28 25.88 57.47
C PRO A 2 -20.76 25.71 57.74
N GLY A 3 -19.95 26.08 56.74
CA GLY A 3 -18.50 26.33 56.83
C GLY A 3 -17.72 25.52 55.80
N GLY A 4 -17.42 25.95 54.57
CA GLY A 4 -17.31 27.32 54.05
C GLY A 4 -15.84 27.74 53.99
N SER A 5 -15.08 27.26 52.99
CA SER A 5 -13.83 27.93 52.57
C SER A 5 -13.72 27.91 51.05
N SER A 6 -13.77 29.11 50.48
CA SER A 6 -13.70 29.38 49.05
C SER A 6 -12.23 29.44 48.64
N ALA A 7 -11.78 28.58 47.73
CA ALA A 7 -10.51 28.76 47.03
C ALA A 7 -10.77 29.56 45.75
N ARG A 8 -10.32 30.82 45.73
CA ARG A 8 -10.28 31.65 44.52
C ARG A 8 -9.18 31.13 43.60
N LEU A 9 -9.55 30.67 42.41
CA LEU A 9 -8.66 30.48 41.27
C LEU A 9 -8.43 31.85 40.62
N THR A 10 -7.23 32.42 40.82
CA THR A 10 -6.73 33.56 40.05
C THR A 10 -6.29 33.05 38.68
N LEU A 11 -6.99 33.45 37.61
CA LEU A 11 -6.49 33.34 36.24
C LEU A 11 -5.29 34.29 36.07
N GLY A 12 -4.08 33.73 36.07
CA GLY A 12 -2.89 34.42 35.59
C GLY A 12 -2.84 34.35 34.07
N VAL A 13 -3.04 35.48 33.41
CA VAL A 13 -2.78 35.65 31.98
C VAL A 13 -1.26 35.72 31.80
N VAL A 14 -0.67 34.68 31.21
CA VAL A 14 0.74 34.69 30.78
C VAL A 14 0.80 35.27 29.38
N VAL A 15 1.36 36.46 29.26
CA VAL A 15 1.69 37.13 27.99
C VAL A 15 3.09 36.67 27.57
N PRO A 16 3.30 36.08 26.38
CA PRO A 16 4.64 35.75 25.92
C PRO A 16 5.33 36.99 25.33
N SER A 17 6.53 37.29 25.85
CA SER A 17 7.45 38.31 25.33
C SER A 17 8.13 37.84 24.04
N PRO A 18 8.29 38.70 23.00
CA PRO A 18 9.02 38.34 21.78
C PRO A 18 10.49 38.75 21.91
N SER A 19 11.39 37.78 21.98
CA SER A 19 12.83 38.01 21.81
C SER A 19 13.51 36.75 21.26
N ASP A 20 13.64 36.66 19.94
CA ASP A 20 14.91 36.24 19.31
C ASP A 20 14.96 36.66 17.81
N PRO A 21 16.11 37.08 17.27
CA PRO A 21 16.23 37.75 15.98
C PRO A 21 16.73 36.82 14.87
N THR A 22 15.95 36.64 13.80
CA THR A 22 16.49 36.26 12.48
C THR A 22 15.67 36.95 11.39
N ALA A 23 16.14 38.15 11.01
CA ALA A 23 15.62 38.88 9.87
C ALA A 23 16.15 38.27 8.56
N SER A 24 15.26 38.00 7.61
CA SER A 24 15.61 38.04 6.19
C SER A 24 14.42 38.53 5.35
N SER A 25 14.60 39.77 4.87
CA SER A 25 14.19 40.31 3.57
C SER A 25 12.71 40.22 3.16
N VAL A 26 11.99 41.33 3.34
CA VAL A 26 11.03 41.81 2.33
C VAL A 26 11.36 43.27 2.01
N CYS A 27 11.54 43.53 0.72
CA CYS A 27 12.03 44.77 0.13
C CYS A 27 10.92 45.83 0.09
N GLU A 28 11.11 46.96 0.79
CA GLU A 28 10.30 48.17 0.66
C GLU A 28 11.01 49.18 -0.24
N LEU A 29 10.36 49.61 -1.32
CA LEU A 29 10.73 50.81 -2.09
C LEU A 29 9.45 51.63 -2.43
N CYS A 30 9.29 52.71 -1.67
CA CYS A 30 8.80 54.06 -2.04
C CYS A 30 7.46 54.29 -2.79
N TYR A 31 6.41 54.63 -2.01
CA TYR A 31 5.51 55.84 -1.99
C TYR A 31 4.98 56.50 -3.30
N PRO A 32 3.75 57.09 -3.33
CA PRO A 32 3.30 58.14 -2.39
C PRO A 32 1.87 58.05 -1.80
N GLU A 33 1.69 58.80 -0.72
CA GLU A 33 0.50 58.96 0.10
C GLU A 33 -0.67 59.68 -0.58
N GLY A 34 -1.88 59.33 -0.14
CA GLY A 34 -3.04 60.23 -0.17
C GLY A 34 -4.19 59.77 -1.07
N LEU A 35 -5.21 59.12 -0.50
CA LEU A 35 -6.63 59.46 -0.70
C LEU A 35 -7.54 58.52 0.12
N GLN A 36 -8.39 59.16 0.92
CA GLN A 36 -9.39 58.57 1.80
C GLN A 36 -10.52 57.87 1.04
N HIS A 37 -11.17 56.93 1.74
CA HIS A 37 -12.54 56.41 1.54
C HIS A 37 -13.36 57.01 0.38
N ARG A 38 -13.77 56.13 -0.55
CA ARG A 38 -15.17 56.00 -1.00
C ARG A 38 -15.34 54.73 -1.84
N SER A 39 -16.41 54.00 -1.53
CA SER A 39 -17.08 53.03 -2.41
C SER A 39 -17.41 53.67 -3.76
N TRP A 40 -17.58 52.88 -4.82
CA TRP A 40 -18.66 52.97 -5.82
C TRP A 40 -18.35 52.06 -7.03
N ASN A 41 -19.43 51.50 -7.58
CA ASN A 41 -19.51 50.50 -8.64
C ASN A 41 -18.83 50.90 -9.94
N PHE A 42 -18.24 49.94 -10.66
CA PHE A 42 -17.80 50.12 -12.05
C PHE A 42 -18.73 49.39 -13.02
N SER A 43 -19.46 50.18 -13.82
CA SER A 43 -19.99 49.76 -15.12
C SER A 43 -18.95 50.03 -16.21
N VAL A 44 -18.74 49.05 -17.08
CA VAL A 44 -17.80 49.12 -18.20
C VAL A 44 -18.46 49.79 -19.41
N THR A 45 -17.85 50.87 -19.92
CA THR A 45 -17.72 51.20 -21.35
C THR A 45 -16.90 52.47 -21.50
N CYS A 46 -15.81 52.46 -22.27
CA CYS A 46 -15.70 53.19 -23.56
C CYS A 46 -14.25 53.25 -24.11
N SER A 47 -14.16 52.89 -25.40
CA SER A 47 -13.36 53.44 -26.51
C SER A 47 -11.83 53.51 -26.54
N LEU A 48 -11.35 52.95 -27.66
CA LEU A 48 -10.07 52.97 -28.35
C LEU A 48 -9.59 54.35 -28.88
N ARG A 49 -8.25 54.43 -29.04
CA ARG A 49 -7.39 55.17 -30.01
C ARG A 49 -6.80 56.54 -29.66
N GLN A 50 -5.46 56.58 -29.74
CA GLN A 50 -4.47 57.64 -30.10
C GLN A 50 -3.36 57.71 -29.03
N LEU A 51 -2.03 57.64 -29.26
CA LEU A 51 -1.07 57.74 -30.38
C LEU A 51 0.24 57.02 -29.93
N ALA A 52 0.85 56.14 -30.73
CA ALA A 52 2.11 56.36 -31.47
C ALA A 52 3.32 56.94 -30.68
N GLU A 53 4.17 56.00 -30.22
CA GLU A 53 5.60 55.93 -29.81
C GLU A 53 6.56 57.16 -29.78
N PRO A 54 7.71 57.02 -29.07
CA PRO A 54 8.93 56.72 -29.83
C PRO A 54 9.72 55.49 -29.33
N VAL A 55 9.95 54.54 -30.26
CA VAL A 55 10.76 53.32 -30.16
C VAL A 55 12.28 53.60 -30.27
N SER A 56 12.80 54.55 -29.51
CA SER A 56 14.26 54.76 -29.43
C SER A 56 14.86 54.41 -28.06
N ALA A 57 14.08 54.40 -26.98
CA ALA A 57 14.57 54.03 -25.65
C ALA A 57 14.61 52.50 -25.41
N ALA A 58 13.82 51.72 -26.16
CA ALA A 58 13.76 50.26 -26.01
C ALA A 58 14.98 49.53 -26.61
N HIS A 59 15.62 50.10 -27.64
CA HIS A 59 16.75 49.46 -28.31
C HIS A 59 18.09 49.62 -27.59
N GLU A 60 18.29 50.68 -26.81
CA GLU A 60 19.47 50.82 -25.93
C GLU A 60 19.36 49.96 -24.67
N ALA A 61 18.14 49.82 -24.11
CA ALA A 61 17.89 48.93 -22.97
C ALA A 61 18.11 47.44 -23.35
N GLN A 62 17.75 47.02 -24.56
CA GLN A 62 17.99 45.65 -25.04
C GLN A 62 19.48 45.36 -25.31
N ARG A 63 20.27 46.34 -25.79
CA ARG A 63 21.73 46.14 -26.00
C ARG A 63 22.51 46.11 -24.68
N GLY A 64 22.06 46.84 -23.66
CA GLY A 64 22.59 46.73 -22.30
C GLY A 64 22.27 45.40 -21.64
N CYS A 65 21.05 44.89 -21.82
CA CYS A 65 20.61 43.63 -21.22
C CYS A 65 21.29 42.40 -21.87
N ALA A 66 21.49 42.39 -23.19
CA ALA A 66 22.17 41.30 -23.89
C ALA A 66 23.65 41.15 -23.47
N ARG A 67 24.32 42.27 -23.12
CA ARG A 67 25.72 42.26 -22.67
C ARG A 67 25.88 41.79 -21.21
N VAL A 68 24.85 41.98 -20.37
CA VAL A 68 24.80 41.47 -18.99
C VAL A 68 24.46 39.98 -18.96
N VAL A 69 23.63 39.49 -19.89
CA VAL A 69 23.28 38.07 -20.00
C VAL A 69 24.43 37.24 -20.56
N ALA A 70 25.17 37.75 -21.56
CA ALA A 70 26.35 37.05 -22.11
C ALA A 70 27.49 36.90 -21.09
N ASN A 71 27.73 37.92 -20.24
CA ASN A 71 28.71 37.82 -19.15
C ASN A 71 28.26 36.87 -18.02
N GLN A 72 26.96 36.64 -17.83
CA GLN A 72 26.47 35.68 -16.83
C GLN A 72 26.59 34.22 -17.29
N GLU A 73 26.53 33.94 -18.60
CA GLU A 73 26.78 32.59 -19.13
C GLU A 73 28.27 32.22 -19.12
N GLU A 74 29.16 33.18 -19.37
CA GLU A 74 30.62 32.97 -19.32
C GLU A 74 31.14 32.79 -17.88
N LEU A 75 30.49 33.43 -16.89
CA LEU A 75 30.75 33.22 -15.46
C LEU A 75 30.09 31.94 -14.90
N ARG A 76 29.10 31.35 -15.59
CA ARG A 76 28.46 30.08 -15.18
C ARG A 76 29.17 28.84 -15.73
N SER A 77 29.94 28.96 -16.83
CA SER A 77 30.67 27.84 -17.42
C SER A 77 32.04 27.59 -16.79
N THR A 78 32.54 28.50 -15.95
CA THR A 78 33.84 28.41 -15.27
C THR A 78 33.74 28.33 -13.75
N ALA A 79 32.55 28.47 -13.17
CA ALA A 79 32.31 28.31 -11.74
C ALA A 79 32.06 26.84 -11.40
N THR A 80 33.13 26.10 -11.07
CA THR A 80 33.01 24.90 -10.26
C THR A 80 32.51 25.29 -8.88
N TRP A 81 31.19 25.33 -8.72
CA TRP A 81 30.58 25.36 -7.39
C TRP A 81 31.12 24.17 -6.62
N PRO A 82 31.77 24.35 -5.45
CA PRO A 82 32.06 23.20 -4.61
C PRO A 82 30.71 22.53 -4.37
N ARG A 83 30.60 21.24 -4.74
CA ARG A 83 29.47 20.41 -4.29
C ARG A 83 29.35 20.71 -2.81
N ARG A 84 28.19 21.20 -2.35
CA ARG A 84 27.92 21.24 -0.91
C ARG A 84 28.35 19.86 -0.40
N GLN A 85 29.34 19.83 0.48
CA GLN A 85 29.63 18.61 1.21
C GLN A 85 28.29 18.20 1.80
N GLU A 86 27.71 17.11 1.30
CA GLU A 86 26.59 16.47 1.96
C GLU A 86 27.13 16.08 3.33
N VAL A 87 26.82 16.92 4.32
CA VAL A 87 27.04 16.56 5.72
C VAL A 87 26.27 15.26 5.88
N PRO A 88 26.90 14.15 6.32
CA PRO A 88 26.21 12.89 6.47
C PRO A 88 24.99 13.14 7.36
N ALA A 89 23.80 12.94 6.80
CA ALA A 89 22.56 13.10 7.54
C ALA A 89 22.63 12.13 8.73
N MET A 90 22.72 12.69 9.94
CA MET A 90 22.69 11.90 11.16
C MET A 90 21.38 11.11 11.23
N PRO A 91 21.37 9.92 11.88
CA PRO A 91 20.16 9.13 12.00
C PRO A 91 19.03 9.98 12.61
N HIS A 92 17.92 10.07 11.87
CA HIS A 92 16.70 10.72 12.33
C HIS A 92 15.83 9.69 13.05
N ILE A 93 15.32 10.04 14.23
CA ILE A 93 14.31 9.25 14.93
C ILE A 93 12.95 9.84 14.59
N ASP A 94 12.14 9.07 13.85
CA ASP A 94 10.72 9.37 13.68
C ASP A 94 10.01 9.14 15.03
N ASN A 95 9.43 10.21 15.58
CA ASN A 95 8.73 10.17 16.86
C ASN A 95 7.22 9.94 16.70
N ASP A 96 6.71 9.88 15.47
CA ASP A 96 5.30 9.67 15.21
C ASP A 96 4.89 8.23 15.54
N VAL A 97 3.75 8.10 16.22
CA VAL A 97 3.23 6.78 16.62
C VAL A 97 2.76 6.03 15.38
N LYS A 98 3.46 4.94 15.05
CA LYS A 98 3.05 3.97 14.03
C LYS A 98 2.25 2.83 14.67
N LEU A 99 1.22 2.36 13.98
CA LEU A 99 0.19 1.46 14.51
C LEU A 99 0.14 0.15 13.70
N ASP A 100 -0.09 -0.96 14.40
CA ASP A 100 -0.49 -2.24 13.83
C ASP A 100 -2.02 -2.43 13.98
N PHE A 101 -2.57 -3.47 13.35
CA PHE A 101 -4.01 -3.79 13.47
C PHE A 101 -4.46 -4.01 14.91
N LYS A 102 -3.55 -4.40 15.81
CA LYS A 102 -3.85 -4.63 17.21
C LYS A 102 -4.11 -3.35 18.02
N ASP A 103 -3.67 -2.20 17.51
CA ASP A 103 -3.64 -0.95 18.26
C ASP A 103 -4.92 -0.11 18.07
N VAL A 104 -5.88 -0.60 17.27
CA VAL A 104 -7.12 0.12 16.95
C VAL A 104 -8.37 -0.76 16.94
N LEU A 105 -9.53 -0.11 17.09
CA LEU A 105 -10.87 -0.64 16.79
C LEU A 105 -11.61 0.31 15.83
N LEU A 106 -12.61 -0.19 15.11
CA LEU A 106 -13.49 0.66 14.29
C LEU A 106 -14.64 1.20 15.15
N ARG A 107 -14.85 2.52 15.13
CA ARG A 107 -15.99 3.16 15.81
C ARG A 107 -17.30 2.80 15.10
N PRO A 108 -18.30 2.21 15.79
CA PRO A 108 -19.62 2.01 15.19
C PRO A 108 -20.30 3.34 14.90
N LYS A 109 -21.15 3.36 13.88
CA LYS A 109 -21.90 4.53 13.43
C LYS A 109 -23.36 4.16 13.21
N ARG A 110 -24.24 5.17 13.21
CA ARG A 110 -25.66 4.96 12.87
C ARG A 110 -25.76 4.31 11.49
N SER A 111 -26.49 3.20 11.41
CA SER A 111 -26.67 2.39 10.21
C SER A 111 -28.15 2.23 9.89
N THR A 112 -28.49 2.15 8.61
CA THR A 112 -29.84 1.82 8.12
C THR A 112 -29.96 0.37 7.66
N LEU A 113 -28.86 -0.38 7.64
CA LEU A 113 -28.84 -1.80 7.27
C LEU A 113 -29.55 -2.61 8.35
N LYS A 114 -30.42 -3.54 7.93
CA LYS A 114 -31.16 -4.40 8.86
C LYS A 114 -30.47 -5.75 9.07
N SER A 115 -29.71 -6.19 8.07
CA SER A 115 -29.06 -7.50 8.08
C SER A 115 -27.67 -7.43 7.45
N ARG A 116 -26.78 -8.30 7.93
CA ARG A 116 -25.46 -8.56 7.32
C ARG A 116 -25.59 -9.09 5.89
N SER A 117 -26.68 -9.77 5.56
CA SER A 117 -26.93 -10.30 4.21
C SER A 117 -27.16 -9.23 3.15
N GLU A 118 -27.49 -7.99 3.55
CA GLU A 118 -27.68 -6.85 2.63
C GLU A 118 -26.36 -6.24 2.16
N VAL A 119 -25.23 -6.62 2.79
CA VAL A 119 -23.92 -6.04 2.51
C VAL A 119 -23.31 -6.66 1.24
N ASP A 120 -22.98 -5.80 0.30
CA ASP A 120 -22.23 -6.14 -0.92
C ASP A 120 -20.72 -6.02 -0.65
N LEU A 121 -20.02 -7.16 -0.72
CA LEU A 121 -18.57 -7.23 -0.54
C LEU A 121 -17.78 -7.05 -1.84
N THR A 122 -18.46 -6.95 -2.98
CA THR A 122 -17.79 -6.80 -4.26
C THR A 122 -17.25 -5.39 -4.44
N ARG A 123 -16.14 -5.27 -5.18
CA ARG A 123 -15.54 -4.02 -5.62
C ARG A 123 -15.37 -4.06 -7.12
N SER A 124 -15.57 -2.92 -7.76
CA SER A 124 -15.18 -2.69 -9.14
C SER A 124 -14.06 -1.66 -9.19
N PHE A 125 -12.97 -2.01 -9.87
CA PHE A 125 -11.78 -1.17 -10.03
C PHE A 125 -11.47 -0.99 -11.50
N SER A 126 -10.99 0.20 -11.87
CA SER A 126 -10.38 0.46 -13.17
C SER A 126 -8.90 0.74 -12.90
N PHE A 127 -8.03 -0.11 -13.44
CA PHE A 127 -6.61 0.00 -13.15
C PHE A 127 -5.93 1.08 -13.97
N ARG A 128 -4.96 1.76 -13.33
CA ARG A 128 -4.34 2.98 -13.86
C ARG A 128 -3.61 2.73 -15.17
N ASN A 129 -2.77 1.71 -15.24
CA ASN A 129 -1.81 1.51 -16.31
C ASN A 129 -2.32 0.47 -17.31
N SER A 130 -2.82 -0.67 -16.85
CA SER A 130 -3.37 -1.73 -17.72
C SER A 130 -4.70 -1.35 -18.39
N LYS A 131 -5.43 -0.39 -17.81
CA LYS A 131 -6.80 0.02 -18.20
C LYS A 131 -7.85 -1.08 -18.05
N GLN A 132 -7.48 -2.23 -17.48
CA GLN A 132 -8.40 -3.33 -17.24
C GLN A 132 -9.35 -3.00 -16.09
N ILE A 133 -10.45 -3.75 -16.06
CA ILE A 133 -11.47 -3.64 -15.03
C ILE A 133 -11.49 -4.94 -14.24
N TYR A 134 -11.52 -4.81 -12.91
CA TYR A 134 -11.77 -5.91 -11.99
C TYR A 134 -13.17 -5.78 -11.41
N THR A 135 -13.90 -6.89 -11.24
CA THR A 135 -15.07 -6.96 -10.37
C THR A 135 -15.07 -8.27 -9.57
N GLY A 136 -15.01 -8.17 -8.24
CA GLY A 136 -14.97 -9.34 -7.36
C GLY A 136 -14.82 -8.96 -5.89
N ILE A 137 -14.64 -9.95 -5.01
CA ILE A 137 -14.30 -9.72 -3.60
C ILE A 137 -12.78 -9.61 -3.47
N PRO A 138 -12.25 -8.45 -3.06
CA PRO A 138 -10.81 -8.15 -3.16
C PRO A 138 -9.99 -8.75 -2.01
N ILE A 139 -10.13 -10.05 -1.77
CA ILE A 139 -9.29 -10.83 -0.86
C ILE A 139 -8.47 -11.80 -1.69
N ILE A 140 -7.16 -11.79 -1.48
CA ILE A 140 -6.19 -12.51 -2.29
C ILE A 140 -5.53 -13.62 -1.44
N ALA A 141 -5.51 -14.85 -1.93
CA ALA A 141 -4.61 -15.87 -1.39
C ALA A 141 -3.16 -15.55 -1.77
N ALA A 142 -2.26 -15.53 -0.79
CA ALA A 142 -0.85 -15.18 -0.99
C ALA A 142 -0.14 -16.20 -1.89
N ASN A 143 0.81 -15.73 -2.70
CA ASN A 143 1.64 -16.49 -3.65
C ASN A 143 2.71 -17.38 -3.00
N MET A 144 2.43 -17.90 -1.81
CA MET A 144 3.24 -18.89 -1.12
C MET A 144 2.92 -20.28 -1.66
N ASP A 145 3.91 -21.17 -1.75
CA ASP A 145 3.71 -22.55 -2.22
C ASP A 145 2.78 -23.39 -1.33
N THR A 146 2.55 -22.94 -0.10
CA THR A 146 1.64 -23.53 0.88
C THR A 146 0.25 -22.89 0.87
N VAL A 147 0.00 -21.83 0.09
CA VAL A 147 -1.27 -21.08 0.11
C VAL A 147 -1.83 -20.85 -1.29
N GLY A 148 -1.07 -20.24 -2.19
CA GLY A 148 -1.48 -19.88 -3.55
C GLY A 148 -1.47 -21.06 -4.51
N THR A 149 -2.12 -22.16 -4.12
CA THR A 149 -2.23 -23.41 -4.88
C THR A 149 -3.43 -23.38 -5.84
N PHE A 150 -3.45 -24.29 -6.81
CA PHE A 150 -4.60 -24.45 -7.70
C PHE A 150 -5.85 -24.97 -6.97
N GLU A 151 -5.67 -25.80 -5.95
CA GLU A 151 -6.76 -26.29 -5.11
C GLU A 151 -7.40 -25.15 -4.32
N MET A 152 -6.58 -24.21 -3.82
CA MET A 152 -7.06 -22.99 -3.15
C MET A 152 -7.83 -22.11 -4.13
N ALA A 153 -7.26 -21.84 -5.31
CA ALA A 153 -7.90 -21.08 -6.38
C ALA A 153 -9.30 -21.60 -6.73
N LYS A 154 -9.45 -22.92 -6.87
CA LYS A 154 -10.73 -23.54 -7.20
C LYS A 154 -11.83 -23.27 -6.17
N VAL A 155 -11.49 -23.22 -4.88
CA VAL A 155 -12.48 -22.92 -3.82
C VAL A 155 -12.75 -21.42 -3.74
N LEU A 156 -11.72 -20.57 -3.78
CA LEU A 156 -11.87 -19.12 -3.70
C LEU A 156 -12.67 -18.54 -4.88
N CYS A 157 -12.48 -19.10 -6.07
CA CYS A 157 -13.24 -18.78 -7.28
C CYS A 157 -14.76 -18.85 -7.07
N LYS A 158 -15.26 -19.83 -6.29
CA LYS A 158 -16.70 -19.96 -5.98
C LYS A 158 -17.27 -18.80 -5.17
N PHE A 159 -16.41 -18.02 -4.51
CA PHE A 159 -16.76 -16.86 -3.71
C PHE A 159 -16.36 -15.54 -4.39
N SER A 160 -15.90 -15.58 -5.66
CA SER A 160 -15.33 -14.43 -6.36
C SER A 160 -14.12 -13.82 -5.65
N LEU A 161 -13.36 -14.64 -4.91
CA LEU A 161 -12.08 -14.28 -4.32
C LEU A 161 -10.94 -14.52 -5.31
N PHE A 162 -9.78 -13.95 -5.03
CA PHE A 162 -8.64 -13.94 -5.93
C PHE A 162 -7.51 -14.83 -5.41
N THR A 163 -6.70 -15.41 -6.30
CA THR A 163 -5.50 -16.15 -5.93
C THR A 163 -4.28 -15.66 -6.72
N ALA A 164 -3.26 -15.19 -6.02
CA ALA A 164 -1.93 -15.05 -6.60
C ALA A 164 -1.27 -16.43 -6.53
N VAL A 165 -1.11 -17.10 -7.68
CA VAL A 165 -0.59 -18.47 -7.73
C VAL A 165 0.91 -18.46 -7.50
N HIS A 166 1.43 -19.37 -6.69
CA HIS A 166 2.86 -19.46 -6.43
C HIS A 166 3.66 -19.79 -7.71
N LYS A 167 4.92 -19.36 -7.79
CA LYS A 167 5.75 -19.45 -9.00
C LYS A 167 6.39 -20.82 -9.29
N HIS A 168 5.90 -21.89 -8.67
CA HIS A 168 6.56 -23.21 -8.67
C HIS A 168 5.80 -24.31 -9.44
N TYR A 169 4.69 -23.97 -10.09
CA TYR A 169 4.02 -24.88 -11.01
C TYR A 169 4.63 -24.81 -12.41
N SER A 170 4.74 -25.96 -13.08
CA SER A 170 5.16 -26.03 -14.47
C SER A 170 4.08 -25.49 -15.42
N LEU A 171 4.48 -25.17 -16.65
CA LEU A 171 3.55 -24.75 -17.71
C LEU A 171 2.45 -25.80 -17.95
N GLU A 172 2.79 -27.09 -17.91
CA GLU A 172 1.82 -28.16 -18.14
C GLU A 172 0.78 -28.25 -17.01
N GLN A 173 1.19 -28.01 -15.76
CA GLN A 173 0.24 -27.94 -14.64
C GLN A 173 -0.71 -26.75 -14.78
N TRP A 174 -0.20 -25.60 -15.24
CA TRP A 174 -1.03 -24.43 -15.57
C TRP A 174 -2.04 -24.73 -16.69
N LYS A 175 -1.61 -25.37 -17.78
CA LYS A 175 -2.50 -25.79 -18.88
C LYS A 175 -3.56 -26.79 -18.41
N GLU A 176 -3.17 -27.78 -17.59
CA GLU A 176 -4.09 -28.74 -17.00
C GLU A 176 -5.14 -28.03 -16.14
N PHE A 177 -4.71 -27.12 -15.27
CA PHE A 177 -5.65 -26.34 -14.45
C PHE A 177 -6.60 -25.49 -15.32
N ALA A 178 -6.07 -24.76 -16.29
CA ALA A 178 -6.85 -23.89 -17.17
C ALA A 178 -7.87 -24.66 -18.02
N SER A 179 -7.50 -25.83 -18.53
CA SER A 179 -8.42 -26.68 -19.30
C SER A 179 -9.58 -27.22 -18.47
N ARG A 180 -9.35 -27.49 -17.18
CA ARG A 180 -10.36 -28.05 -16.27
C ARG A 180 -11.18 -27.00 -15.54
N ASN A 181 -10.69 -25.77 -15.41
CA ASN A 181 -11.31 -24.72 -14.60
C ASN A 181 -11.32 -23.36 -15.36
N PRO A 182 -11.91 -23.28 -16.57
CA PRO A 182 -11.85 -22.07 -17.39
C PRO A 182 -12.46 -20.84 -16.70
N ASP A 183 -13.53 -21.04 -15.92
CA ASP A 183 -14.25 -19.96 -15.23
C ASP A 183 -13.47 -19.34 -14.06
N CYS A 184 -12.41 -19.99 -13.59
CA CYS A 184 -11.63 -19.51 -12.45
C CYS A 184 -10.41 -18.66 -12.84
N LEU A 185 -10.13 -18.52 -14.14
CA LEU A 185 -8.92 -17.86 -14.64
C LEU A 185 -8.95 -16.33 -14.50
N GLU A 186 -10.14 -15.73 -14.45
CA GLU A 186 -10.30 -14.27 -14.33
C GLU A 186 -9.70 -13.70 -13.03
N TYR A 187 -9.72 -14.49 -11.96
CA TYR A 187 -9.27 -14.08 -10.63
C TYR A 187 -7.91 -14.70 -10.24
N LEU A 188 -7.05 -14.96 -11.22
CA LEU A 188 -5.70 -15.48 -11.02
C LEU A 188 -4.63 -14.50 -11.45
N ALA A 189 -3.56 -14.45 -10.65
CA ALA A 189 -2.28 -13.86 -11.06
C ALA A 189 -1.19 -14.92 -11.13
N ALA A 190 -0.38 -14.86 -12.20
CA ALA A 190 0.87 -15.60 -12.28
C ALA A 190 1.98 -14.81 -11.58
N SER A 191 2.74 -15.45 -10.69
CA SER A 191 3.76 -14.77 -9.87
C SER A 191 5.17 -14.94 -10.45
N SER A 192 6.03 -13.94 -10.23
CA SER A 192 7.43 -13.95 -10.68
C SER A 192 8.33 -13.14 -9.75
N GLY A 193 9.60 -13.54 -9.62
CA GLY A 193 10.66 -12.70 -9.06
C GLY A 193 11.34 -11.87 -10.15
N THR A 194 12.56 -11.37 -9.92
CA THR A 194 13.34 -10.60 -10.92
C THR A 194 14.32 -11.44 -11.74
N GLY A 195 14.44 -12.74 -11.44
CA GLY A 195 15.36 -13.62 -12.16
C GLY A 195 14.92 -13.88 -13.60
N SER A 196 15.86 -14.01 -14.53
CA SER A 196 15.55 -14.29 -15.94
C SER A 196 14.70 -15.54 -16.13
N ALA A 197 15.02 -16.63 -15.42
CA ALA A 197 14.26 -17.88 -15.46
C ALA A 197 12.81 -17.70 -14.97
N ASP A 198 12.60 -16.91 -13.90
CA ASP A 198 11.25 -16.59 -13.39
C ASP A 198 10.46 -15.76 -14.41
N PHE A 199 11.12 -14.85 -15.13
CA PHE A 199 10.49 -14.03 -16.16
C PHE A 199 10.15 -14.82 -17.43
N GLU A 200 11.04 -15.73 -17.86
CA GLU A 200 10.79 -16.65 -18.97
C GLU A 200 9.60 -17.57 -18.67
N GLN A 201 9.56 -18.17 -17.48
CA GLN A 201 8.43 -19.02 -17.05
C GLN A 201 7.12 -18.24 -17.01
N LEU A 202 7.13 -17.01 -16.48
CA LEU A 202 5.97 -16.12 -16.49
C LEU A 202 5.50 -15.88 -17.94
N GLY A 203 6.42 -15.55 -18.84
CA GLY A 203 6.09 -15.29 -20.24
C GLY A 203 5.46 -16.51 -20.92
N GLN A 204 6.01 -17.70 -20.71
CA GLN A 204 5.44 -18.94 -21.24
C GLN A 204 4.01 -19.19 -20.74
N ILE A 205 3.73 -18.93 -19.46
CA ILE A 205 2.39 -19.10 -18.88
C ILE A 205 1.40 -18.12 -19.51
N LEU A 206 1.75 -16.83 -19.57
CA LEU A 206 0.85 -15.79 -20.08
C LEU A 206 0.60 -15.90 -21.58
N ASP A 207 1.62 -16.29 -22.36
CA ASP A 207 1.49 -16.52 -23.80
C ASP A 207 0.61 -17.76 -24.08
N ALA A 208 0.70 -18.80 -23.24
CA ALA A 208 -0.09 -20.02 -23.41
C ALA A 208 -1.53 -19.93 -22.86
N ILE A 209 -1.79 -19.06 -21.89
CA ILE A 209 -3.08 -18.95 -21.20
C ILE A 209 -3.53 -17.48 -21.18
N PRO A 210 -4.06 -16.96 -22.30
CA PRO A 210 -4.41 -15.55 -22.45
C PRO A 210 -5.48 -15.04 -21.47
N GLN A 211 -6.21 -15.94 -20.80
CA GLN A 211 -7.21 -15.62 -19.79
C GLN A 211 -6.59 -15.14 -18.47
N VAL A 212 -5.32 -15.47 -18.19
CA VAL A 212 -4.61 -14.96 -17.01
C VAL A 212 -4.20 -13.52 -17.29
N LYS A 213 -4.97 -12.55 -16.78
CA LYS A 213 -4.77 -11.11 -17.06
C LYS A 213 -4.01 -10.36 -15.95
N TYR A 214 -3.57 -11.05 -14.91
CA TYR A 214 -2.88 -10.45 -13.78
C TYR A 214 -1.49 -11.05 -13.56
N ILE A 215 -0.55 -10.20 -13.15
CA ILE A 215 0.83 -10.55 -12.87
C ILE A 215 1.15 -10.13 -11.44
N CYS A 216 1.83 -10.99 -10.67
CA CYS A 216 2.29 -10.68 -9.32
C CYS A 216 3.82 -10.70 -9.26
N LEU A 217 4.43 -9.51 -9.33
CA LEU A 217 5.87 -9.32 -9.17
C LEU A 217 6.19 -9.18 -7.69
N ASP A 218 6.92 -10.16 -7.15
CA ASP A 218 7.08 -10.29 -5.70
C ASP A 218 8.57 -10.47 -5.32
N VAL A 219 9.07 -9.49 -4.57
CA VAL A 219 10.41 -9.48 -3.98
C VAL A 219 10.35 -9.02 -2.52
N ALA A 220 11.34 -9.44 -1.72
CA ALA A 220 11.42 -9.03 -0.32
C ALA A 220 11.68 -7.53 -0.15
N ASN A 221 12.44 -6.92 -1.08
CA ASN A 221 12.79 -5.51 -1.04
C ASN A 221 12.40 -4.81 -2.35
N GLY A 222 11.20 -4.23 -2.37
CA GLY A 222 10.68 -3.48 -3.53
C GLY A 222 11.34 -2.10 -3.73
N TYR A 223 12.22 -1.66 -2.83
CA TYR A 223 12.96 -0.39 -2.93
C TYR A 223 14.19 -0.46 -3.82
N SER A 224 14.49 -1.62 -4.38
CA SER A 224 15.64 -1.77 -5.27
C SER A 224 15.35 -1.13 -6.63
N GLU A 225 16.25 -0.27 -7.11
CA GLU A 225 16.21 0.26 -8.49
C GLU A 225 16.11 -0.85 -9.54
N HIS A 226 16.78 -1.99 -9.30
CA HIS A 226 16.66 -3.17 -10.16
C HIS A 226 15.22 -3.70 -10.26
N PHE A 227 14.46 -3.64 -9.17
CA PHE A 227 13.05 -4.04 -9.18
C PHE A 227 12.19 -3.02 -9.94
N VAL A 228 12.48 -1.73 -9.82
CA VAL A 228 11.81 -0.67 -10.57
C VAL A 228 11.99 -0.87 -12.08
N GLU A 229 13.23 -1.09 -12.53
CA GLU A 229 13.52 -1.38 -13.94
C GLU A 229 12.83 -2.67 -14.41
N PHE A 230 12.81 -3.70 -13.57
CA PHE A 230 12.09 -4.94 -13.90
C PHE A 230 10.57 -4.72 -14.06
N VAL A 231 9.94 -3.88 -13.23
CA VAL A 231 8.52 -3.50 -13.40
C VAL A 231 8.29 -2.80 -14.74
N LYS A 232 9.20 -1.91 -15.16
CA LYS A 232 9.13 -1.23 -16.47
C LYS A 232 9.22 -2.24 -17.62
N ASP A 233 10.14 -3.20 -17.53
CA ASP A 233 10.32 -4.24 -18.53
C ASP A 233 9.10 -5.15 -18.64
N VAL A 234 8.53 -5.58 -17.51
CA VAL A 234 7.30 -6.39 -17.49
C VAL A 234 6.12 -5.61 -18.07
N ARG A 235 5.95 -4.33 -17.71
CA ARG A 235 4.91 -3.46 -18.31
C ARG A 235 5.10 -3.34 -19.82
N LYS A 236 6.33 -3.16 -20.29
CA LYS A 236 6.64 -3.08 -21.72
C LYS A 236 6.28 -4.37 -22.47
N ARG A 237 6.58 -5.54 -21.88
CA ARG A 237 6.26 -6.85 -22.49
C ARG A 237 4.76 -7.19 -22.45
N PHE A 238 4.07 -6.79 -21.39
CA PHE A 238 2.67 -7.11 -21.13
C PHE A 238 1.82 -5.85 -20.87
N PRO A 239 1.63 -4.99 -21.89
CA PRO A 239 1.01 -3.67 -21.72
C PRO A 239 -0.44 -3.72 -21.22
N GLU A 240 -1.18 -4.77 -21.54
CA GLU A 240 -2.59 -4.94 -21.16
C GLU A 240 -2.80 -5.73 -19.86
N HIS A 241 -1.75 -6.36 -19.31
CA HIS A 241 -1.90 -7.12 -18.06
C HIS A 241 -1.92 -6.17 -16.86
N THR A 242 -2.72 -6.51 -15.86
CA THR A 242 -2.71 -5.78 -14.59
C THR A 242 -1.55 -6.27 -13.73
N ILE A 243 -0.69 -5.36 -13.30
CA ILE A 243 0.55 -5.69 -12.60
C ILE A 243 0.44 -5.34 -11.12
N MET A 244 0.54 -6.37 -10.27
CA MET A 244 0.79 -6.24 -8.84
C MET A 244 2.31 -6.24 -8.61
N ALA A 245 2.84 -5.31 -7.82
CA ALA A 245 4.27 -5.21 -7.55
C ALA A 245 4.56 -4.85 -6.08
N GLY A 246 5.52 -5.53 -5.46
CA GLY A 246 5.99 -5.21 -4.12
C GLY A 246 7.06 -6.17 -3.57
N ASN A 247 7.47 -6.07 -2.30
CA ASN A 247 6.80 -5.28 -1.24
C ASN A 247 7.49 -3.97 -0.87
N VAL A 248 6.67 -2.99 -0.48
CA VAL A 248 7.06 -1.68 0.04
C VAL A 248 6.20 -1.31 1.27
N VAL A 249 6.55 -0.24 1.99
CA VAL A 249 5.82 0.21 3.20
C VAL A 249 5.66 1.73 3.31
N THR A 250 6.10 2.49 2.31
CA THR A 250 6.10 3.96 2.31
C THR A 250 5.56 4.54 1.01
N GLY A 251 5.06 5.78 1.09
CA GLY A 251 4.36 6.44 -0.03
C GLY A 251 5.21 6.73 -1.26
N GLU A 252 6.48 7.12 -1.10
CA GLU A 252 7.35 7.48 -2.23
C GLU A 252 7.61 6.29 -3.15
N MET A 253 7.83 5.11 -2.59
CA MET A 253 8.09 3.91 -3.37
C MET A 253 6.81 3.37 -4.02
N VAL A 254 5.64 3.60 -3.40
CA VAL A 254 4.34 3.35 -4.02
C VAL A 254 4.18 4.20 -5.27
N GLU A 255 4.47 5.49 -5.18
CA GLU A 255 4.39 6.41 -6.32
C GLU A 255 5.34 5.99 -7.44
N GLU A 256 6.60 5.70 -7.11
CA GLU A 256 7.61 5.28 -8.09
C GLU A 256 7.21 3.99 -8.83
N LEU A 257 6.73 2.97 -8.11
CA LEU A 257 6.29 1.71 -8.74
C LEU A 257 5.05 1.92 -9.63
N ILE A 258 4.10 2.75 -9.22
CA ILE A 258 2.91 3.07 -10.04
C ILE A 258 3.33 3.83 -11.31
N LEU A 259 4.22 4.81 -11.18
CA LEU A 259 4.73 5.60 -12.32
C LEU A 259 5.57 4.74 -13.26
N SER A 260 6.26 3.73 -12.73
CA SER A 260 7.06 2.77 -13.50
C SER A 260 6.23 1.71 -14.21
N GLY A 261 4.94 1.58 -13.88
CA GLY A 261 3.99 0.77 -14.65
C GLY A 261 3.17 -0.22 -13.85
N ALA A 262 3.37 -0.36 -12.54
CA ALA A 262 2.52 -1.20 -11.70
C ALA A 262 1.11 -0.61 -11.55
N ASP A 263 0.08 -1.45 -11.45
CA ASP A 263 -1.30 -1.02 -11.22
C ASP A 263 -1.68 -1.05 -9.73
N ILE A 264 -1.12 -2.04 -9.03
CA ILE A 264 -1.47 -2.40 -7.66
C ILE A 264 -0.19 -2.61 -6.86
N ILE A 265 0.01 -1.87 -5.78
CA ILE A 265 1.23 -1.98 -4.97
C ILE A 265 1.00 -2.88 -3.78
N LYS A 266 1.89 -3.86 -3.57
CA LYS A 266 1.82 -4.81 -2.45
C LYS A 266 2.57 -4.22 -1.25
N VAL A 267 1.84 -3.98 -0.17
CA VAL A 267 2.29 -3.22 1.01
C VAL A 267 2.49 -4.15 2.20
N GLY A 268 3.73 -4.23 2.69
CA GLY A 268 4.05 -4.97 3.90
C GLY A 268 5.47 -5.54 3.93
N ILE A 269 6.31 -5.04 4.83
CA ILE A 269 7.65 -5.59 5.10
C ILE A 269 7.72 -6.01 6.57
N GLY A 270 7.86 -7.32 6.77
CA GLY A 270 7.94 -7.92 8.10
C GLY A 270 6.64 -8.22 8.88
N PRO A 271 5.39 -8.00 8.41
CA PRO A 271 4.19 -8.27 9.21
C PRO A 271 3.74 -9.75 9.16
N GLY A 272 4.29 -10.56 8.25
CA GLY A 272 3.84 -11.93 8.00
C GLY A 272 4.01 -12.85 9.21
N SER A 273 3.05 -13.76 9.43
CA SER A 273 3.05 -14.66 10.60
C SER A 273 4.25 -15.61 10.67
N VAL A 274 4.83 -15.95 9.52
CA VAL A 274 6.05 -16.78 9.36
C VAL A 274 7.25 -15.96 8.87
N CYS A 275 7.17 -14.64 8.91
CA CYS A 275 8.27 -13.74 8.58
C CYS A 275 9.16 -13.50 9.82
N THR A 276 10.46 -13.40 9.60
CA THR A 276 11.44 -13.03 10.64
C THR A 276 12.31 -11.84 10.24
N THR A 277 12.01 -11.13 9.15
CA THR A 277 12.74 -9.94 8.68
C THR A 277 12.96 -8.93 9.82
N ARG A 278 11.89 -8.48 10.50
CA ARG A 278 12.00 -7.54 11.64
C ARG A 278 12.99 -8.00 12.70
N LYS A 279 13.02 -9.31 13.01
CA LYS A 279 13.94 -9.89 14.01
C LYS A 279 15.38 -9.98 13.49
N LYS A 280 15.57 -10.25 12.21
CA LYS A 280 16.88 -10.52 11.60
C LYS A 280 17.60 -9.25 11.17
N THR A 281 16.87 -8.26 10.67
CA THR A 281 17.43 -7.04 10.07
C THR A 281 17.07 -5.77 10.84
N GLY A 282 16.05 -5.83 11.71
CA GLY A 282 15.47 -4.63 12.33
C GLY A 282 14.57 -3.82 11.40
N VAL A 283 14.44 -4.22 10.13
CA VAL A 283 13.67 -3.48 9.11
C VAL A 283 12.21 -3.92 9.12
N GLY A 284 11.31 -2.95 9.06
CA GLY A 284 9.88 -3.16 8.87
C GLY A 284 9.08 -1.92 9.25
N TYR A 285 7.77 -1.98 9.04
CA TYR A 285 6.84 -0.88 9.34
C TYR A 285 5.53 -1.46 9.90
N PRO A 286 4.92 -0.87 10.94
CA PRO A 286 3.61 -1.31 11.44
C PRO A 286 2.53 -1.25 10.36
N GLN A 287 1.81 -2.36 10.18
CA GLN A 287 1.09 -2.64 8.94
C GLN A 287 -0.09 -1.69 8.72
N LEU A 288 -0.79 -1.29 9.79
CA LEU A 288 -1.93 -0.39 9.65
C LEU A 288 -1.47 0.99 9.19
N SER A 289 -0.41 1.54 9.78
CA SER A 289 0.15 2.82 9.35
C SER A 289 0.71 2.77 7.94
N ALA A 290 1.42 1.69 7.56
CA ALA A 290 1.91 1.51 6.20
C ALA A 290 0.74 1.50 5.19
N VAL A 291 -0.36 0.79 5.50
CA VAL A 291 -1.55 0.77 4.64
C VAL A 291 -2.15 2.16 4.47
N MET A 292 -2.28 2.94 5.55
CA MET A 292 -2.83 4.30 5.46
C MET A 292 -1.97 5.21 4.58
N GLU A 293 -0.65 5.21 4.82
CA GLU A 293 0.31 6.03 4.06
C GLU A 293 0.34 5.63 2.58
N CYS A 294 0.48 4.34 2.29
CA CYS A 294 0.53 3.83 0.93
C CYS A 294 -0.79 3.95 0.17
N ALA A 295 -1.94 3.85 0.86
CA ALA A 295 -3.26 4.01 0.23
C ALA A 295 -3.42 5.45 -0.28
N ASP A 296 -3.10 6.43 0.55
CA ASP A 296 -3.19 7.84 0.19
C ASP A 296 -2.31 8.15 -1.03
N ALA A 297 -1.05 7.68 -1.03
CA ALA A 297 -0.12 7.83 -2.16
C ALA A 297 -0.64 7.18 -3.45
N ALA A 298 -1.08 5.91 -3.37
CA ALA A 298 -1.59 5.20 -4.53
C ALA A 298 -2.86 5.84 -5.10
N HIS A 299 -3.82 6.19 -4.23
CA HIS A 299 -5.10 6.76 -4.63
C HIS A 299 -4.93 8.17 -5.23
N GLY A 300 -3.95 8.95 -4.77
CA GLY A 300 -3.54 10.22 -5.38
C GLY A 300 -3.17 10.06 -6.86
N LEU A 301 -2.53 8.95 -7.22
CA LEU A 301 -2.17 8.59 -8.60
C LEU A 301 -3.24 7.75 -9.33
N LYS A 302 -4.39 7.48 -8.68
CA LYS A 302 -5.43 6.55 -9.14
C LYS A 302 -4.94 5.10 -9.32
N GLY A 303 -3.85 4.73 -8.63
CA GLY A 303 -3.43 3.35 -8.43
C GLY A 303 -4.18 2.69 -7.28
N HIS A 304 -3.82 1.44 -6.98
CA HIS A 304 -4.45 0.65 -5.92
C HIS A 304 -3.39 -0.01 -5.03
N ILE A 305 -3.77 -0.48 -3.85
CA ILE A 305 -2.86 -1.22 -2.97
C ILE A 305 -3.43 -2.57 -2.48
N ILE A 306 -2.51 -3.47 -2.13
CA ILE A 306 -2.77 -4.71 -1.42
C ILE A 306 -2.12 -4.60 -0.03
N SER A 307 -2.90 -4.74 1.05
CA SER A 307 -2.32 -4.99 2.37
C SER A 307 -1.89 -6.46 2.47
N ASP A 308 -0.59 -6.71 2.50
CA ASP A 308 -0.01 -8.05 2.49
C ASP A 308 0.61 -8.44 3.83
N GLY A 309 -0.02 -9.42 4.50
CA GLY A 309 0.43 -9.96 5.78
C GLY A 309 -0.15 -9.24 7.00
N GLY A 310 0.21 -9.73 8.19
CA GLY A 310 -0.23 -9.18 9.48
C GLY A 310 -1.65 -9.54 9.93
N CYS A 311 -2.58 -9.82 9.01
CA CYS A 311 -3.95 -10.21 9.36
C CYS A 311 -3.99 -11.62 9.99
N ASN A 312 -4.55 -11.74 11.20
CA ASN A 312 -4.72 -13.02 11.88
C ASN A 312 -6.19 -13.37 12.17
N CYS A 313 -7.10 -12.41 12.02
CA CYS A 313 -8.53 -12.58 12.23
C CYS A 313 -9.35 -11.75 11.22
N PRO A 314 -10.65 -12.06 11.02
CA PRO A 314 -11.51 -11.28 10.12
C PRO A 314 -11.57 -9.78 10.45
N GLY A 315 -11.42 -9.42 11.73
CA GLY A 315 -11.39 -8.03 12.18
C GLY A 315 -10.20 -7.25 11.61
N ASP A 316 -9.03 -7.89 11.46
CA ASP A 316 -7.85 -7.24 10.87
C ASP A 316 -8.03 -7.00 9.38
N VAL A 317 -8.64 -7.95 8.67
CA VAL A 317 -9.02 -7.77 7.26
C VAL A 317 -9.94 -6.55 7.10
N ALA A 318 -10.92 -6.41 8.00
CA ALA A 318 -11.81 -5.25 7.99
C ALA A 318 -11.09 -3.94 8.35
N LYS A 319 -10.09 -3.97 9.24
CA LYS A 319 -9.25 -2.79 9.55
C LYS A 319 -8.36 -2.41 8.36
N ALA A 320 -7.77 -3.38 7.65
CA ALA A 320 -6.99 -3.11 6.45
C ALA A 320 -7.85 -2.43 5.36
N PHE A 321 -9.06 -2.93 5.09
CA PHE A 321 -10.01 -2.25 4.20
C PHE A 321 -10.45 -0.88 4.74
N GLY A 322 -10.69 -0.77 6.05
CA GLY A 322 -11.03 0.49 6.70
C GLY A 322 -9.91 1.55 6.62
N ALA A 323 -8.66 1.11 6.57
CA ALA A 323 -7.47 1.94 6.42
C ALA A 323 -7.20 2.39 4.98
N GLY A 324 -7.96 1.90 4.00
CA GLY A 324 -7.86 2.31 2.60
C GLY A 324 -7.28 1.24 1.67
N ALA A 325 -6.95 0.04 2.15
CA ALA A 325 -6.52 -1.02 1.25
C ALA A 325 -7.61 -1.36 0.23
N ASP A 326 -7.24 -1.49 -1.04
CA ASP A 326 -8.17 -1.94 -2.09
C ASP A 326 -8.35 -3.44 -2.05
N PHE A 327 -7.26 -4.15 -1.74
CA PHE A 327 -7.20 -5.60 -1.57
C PHE A 327 -6.50 -5.97 -0.26
N VAL A 328 -6.80 -7.17 0.26
CA VAL A 328 -6.08 -7.76 1.41
C VAL A 328 -5.56 -9.14 1.02
N MET A 329 -4.26 -9.37 1.18
CA MET A 329 -3.61 -10.64 0.89
C MET A 329 -3.38 -11.46 2.17
N LEU A 330 -3.77 -12.74 2.12
CA LEU A 330 -3.80 -13.64 3.27
C LEU A 330 -2.89 -14.85 3.05
N GLY A 331 -1.91 -15.01 3.96
CA GLY A 331 -1.10 -16.23 4.09
C GLY A 331 -1.60 -17.11 5.23
N GLY A 332 -1.20 -16.81 6.46
CA GLY A 332 -1.43 -17.66 7.64
C GLY A 332 -2.90 -17.97 7.95
N MET A 333 -3.84 -17.08 7.62
CA MET A 333 -5.28 -17.37 7.77
C MET A 333 -5.73 -18.51 6.85
N LEU A 334 -5.16 -18.62 5.65
CA LEU A 334 -5.51 -19.61 4.63
C LEU A 334 -4.60 -20.85 4.64
N ALA A 335 -3.50 -20.85 5.40
CA ALA A 335 -2.70 -22.04 5.66
C ALA A 335 -3.40 -23.02 6.61
N GLY A 336 -3.07 -24.31 6.51
CA GLY A 336 -3.62 -25.35 7.40
C GLY A 336 -4.86 -26.07 6.88
N HIS A 337 -5.32 -25.79 5.65
CA HIS A 337 -6.54 -26.38 5.10
C HIS A 337 -6.26 -27.54 4.14
N SER A 338 -7.31 -28.29 3.79
CA SER A 338 -7.27 -29.34 2.78
C SER A 338 -6.67 -28.84 1.46
N GLN A 339 -7.03 -27.63 1.05
CA GLN A 339 -6.61 -26.99 -0.20
C GLN A 339 -5.24 -26.31 -0.13
N SER A 340 -4.69 -26.09 1.07
CA SER A 340 -3.36 -25.52 1.24
C SER A 340 -2.29 -26.49 0.73
N GLY A 341 -1.12 -26.00 0.35
CA GLY A 341 0.07 -26.85 0.21
C GLY A 341 0.60 -27.30 1.58
N GLY A 342 1.86 -27.75 1.61
CA GLY A 342 2.50 -28.22 2.84
C GLY A 342 2.08 -29.65 3.24
N GLU A 343 3.01 -30.39 3.83
CA GLU A 343 2.78 -31.77 4.24
C GLU A 343 1.78 -31.83 5.41
N LEU A 344 0.86 -32.81 5.35
CA LEU A 344 -0.04 -33.14 6.45
C LEU A 344 0.70 -34.07 7.42
N ILE A 345 0.92 -33.59 8.64
CA ILE A 345 1.61 -34.31 9.71
C ILE A 345 0.59 -34.73 10.75
N GLU A 346 0.60 -36.00 11.13
CA GLU A 346 -0.16 -36.51 12.27
C GLU A 346 0.79 -36.80 13.43
N ARG A 347 0.60 -36.11 14.57
CA ARG A 347 1.40 -36.26 15.78
C ARG A 347 0.49 -36.19 16.99
N ASP A 348 0.64 -37.15 17.92
CA ASP A 348 -0.14 -37.23 19.17
C ASP A 348 -1.67 -37.19 18.96
N GLY A 349 -2.15 -37.83 17.89
CA GLY A 349 -3.57 -37.86 17.52
C GLY A 349 -4.12 -36.52 16.99
N LYS A 350 -3.26 -35.52 16.78
CA LYS A 350 -3.61 -34.23 16.18
C LYS A 350 -3.02 -34.13 14.77
N LYS A 351 -3.77 -33.50 13.88
CA LYS A 351 -3.35 -33.23 12.49
C LYS A 351 -2.86 -31.80 12.37
N TYR A 352 -1.76 -31.63 11.65
CA TYR A 352 -1.12 -30.35 11.38
C TYR A 352 -0.75 -30.26 9.89
N LYS A 353 -0.64 -29.04 9.35
CA LYS A 353 0.03 -28.82 8.07
C LYS A 353 1.26 -27.94 8.26
N LEU A 354 2.32 -28.27 7.54
CA LEU A 354 3.49 -27.40 7.45
C LEU A 354 3.15 -26.08 6.76
N PHE A 355 3.57 -24.98 7.38
CA PHE A 355 3.49 -23.64 6.82
C PHE A 355 4.82 -22.92 7.08
N TYR A 356 5.39 -22.30 6.04
CA TYR A 356 6.72 -21.70 6.14
C TYR A 356 6.84 -20.45 5.25
N GLY A 357 7.69 -19.52 5.67
CA GLY A 357 8.01 -18.33 4.86
C GLY A 357 8.81 -18.71 3.60
N MET A 358 8.61 -17.99 2.49
CA MET A 358 9.33 -18.26 1.23
C MET A 358 10.84 -17.96 1.31
N SER A 359 11.28 -17.16 2.29
CA SER A 359 12.69 -16.93 2.64
C SER A 359 13.12 -17.75 3.88
N SER A 360 12.46 -18.89 4.14
CA SER A 360 12.87 -19.85 5.17
C SER A 360 13.94 -20.81 4.64
N GLU A 361 14.74 -21.38 5.55
CA GLU A 361 15.66 -22.47 5.22
C GLU A 361 14.97 -23.63 4.50
N MET A 362 13.74 -23.98 4.91
CA MET A 362 12.93 -25.02 4.28
C MET A 362 12.63 -24.69 2.81
N ALA A 363 12.16 -23.47 2.53
CA ALA A 363 11.87 -23.03 1.16
C ALA A 363 13.14 -22.94 0.30
N MET A 364 14.22 -22.37 0.84
CA MET A 364 15.50 -22.26 0.13
C MET A 364 16.12 -23.62 -0.18
N LYS A 365 16.03 -24.59 0.75
CA LYS A 365 16.45 -25.97 0.49
C LYS A 365 15.63 -26.63 -0.62
N LYS A 366 14.32 -26.37 -0.66
CA LYS A 366 13.40 -26.94 -1.65
C LYS A 366 13.60 -26.38 -3.06
N TYR A 367 13.95 -25.10 -3.18
CA TYR A 367 13.92 -24.39 -4.47
C TYR A 367 15.25 -23.80 -4.94
N ALA A 368 16.22 -23.59 -4.05
CA ALA A 368 17.48 -22.88 -4.34
C ALA A 368 18.73 -23.69 -3.98
N GLY A 369 18.60 -24.98 -3.64
CA GLY A 369 19.73 -25.85 -3.29
C GLY A 369 20.29 -25.64 -1.87
N GLY A 370 19.63 -24.81 -1.04
CA GLY A 370 20.06 -24.51 0.32
C GLY A 370 20.16 -23.00 0.60
N VAL A 371 20.65 -22.65 1.77
CA VAL A 371 20.89 -21.24 2.16
C VAL A 371 22.29 -20.85 1.70
N ALA A 372 22.39 -19.87 0.80
CA ALA A 372 23.68 -19.32 0.38
C ALA A 372 24.41 -18.69 1.57
N GLU A 373 25.75 -18.80 1.64
CA GLU A 373 26.57 -18.37 2.79
C GLU A 373 26.35 -16.90 3.19
N TYR A 374 26.05 -16.04 2.22
CA TYR A 374 25.82 -14.61 2.43
C TYR A 374 24.37 -14.26 2.82
N ARG A 375 23.45 -15.24 2.87
CA ARG A 375 22.02 -15.02 3.18
C ARG A 375 21.66 -15.54 4.56
N ALA A 376 20.85 -14.79 5.29
CA ALA A 376 20.18 -15.26 6.49
C ALA A 376 18.72 -15.63 6.18
N SER A 377 18.19 -16.66 6.84
CA SER A 377 16.77 -17.01 6.75
C SER A 377 15.91 -15.89 7.35
N GLU A 378 15.02 -15.33 6.52
CA GLU A 378 14.02 -14.33 6.90
C GLU A 378 12.59 -14.90 7.02
N GLY A 379 12.48 -16.23 6.96
CA GLY A 379 11.28 -16.98 7.28
C GLY A 379 11.50 -17.99 8.41
N LYS A 380 10.41 -18.42 9.03
CA LYS A 380 10.34 -19.57 9.93
C LYS A 380 9.38 -20.63 9.39
N THR A 381 9.46 -21.84 9.94
CA THR A 381 8.52 -22.94 9.71
C THR A 381 7.67 -23.14 10.96
N VAL A 382 6.37 -23.41 10.77
CA VAL A 382 5.42 -23.73 11.83
C VAL A 382 4.53 -24.89 11.40
N GLU A 383 4.04 -25.64 12.38
CA GLU A 383 2.99 -26.65 12.22
C GLU A 383 1.65 -26.01 12.58
N VAL A 384 0.82 -25.73 11.57
CA VAL A 384 -0.52 -25.14 11.78
C VAL A 384 -1.51 -26.26 12.04
N PRO A 385 -2.31 -26.25 13.13
CA PRO A 385 -3.37 -27.23 13.33
C PRO A 385 -4.25 -27.35 12.09
N PHE A 386 -4.57 -28.58 11.67
CA PHE A 386 -5.37 -28.81 10.49
C PHE A 386 -6.78 -28.25 10.67
N LYS A 387 -7.20 -27.39 9.75
CA LYS A 387 -8.44 -26.60 9.82
C LYS A 387 -9.60 -27.19 9.02
N GLY A 388 -9.40 -28.30 8.32
CA GLY A 388 -10.38 -28.83 7.39
C GLY A 388 -10.46 -28.02 6.10
N ASP A 389 -11.66 -27.92 5.51
CA ASP A 389 -11.87 -27.24 4.24
C ASP A 389 -11.88 -25.71 4.37
N VAL A 390 -11.18 -25.03 3.45
CA VAL A 390 -11.00 -23.57 3.47
C VAL A 390 -12.30 -22.78 3.29
N GLU A 391 -13.34 -23.42 2.72
CA GLU A 391 -14.66 -22.80 2.56
C GLU A 391 -15.22 -22.26 3.89
N HIS A 392 -15.02 -22.98 5.00
CA HIS A 392 -15.49 -22.54 6.32
C HIS A 392 -14.79 -21.27 6.78
N THR A 393 -13.46 -21.21 6.60
CA THR A 393 -12.65 -20.02 6.91
C THR A 393 -13.03 -18.84 6.02
N VAL A 394 -13.27 -19.07 4.72
CA VAL A 394 -13.73 -18.00 3.81
C VAL A 394 -15.08 -17.44 4.28
N ARG A 395 -16.04 -18.31 4.62
CA ARG A 395 -17.36 -17.87 5.14
C ARG A 395 -17.22 -17.07 6.44
N ASP A 396 -16.34 -17.47 7.34
CA ASP A 396 -16.06 -16.73 8.59
C ASP A 396 -15.48 -15.33 8.31
N ILE A 397 -14.45 -15.25 7.45
CA ILE A 397 -13.84 -13.98 7.04
C ILE A 397 -14.88 -13.03 6.44
N LEU A 398 -15.65 -13.51 5.45
CA LEU A 398 -16.67 -12.70 4.80
C LEU A 398 -17.81 -12.33 5.74
N GLY A 399 -18.18 -13.23 6.66
CA GLY A 399 -19.17 -12.96 7.71
C GLY A 399 -18.71 -11.85 8.66
N GLY A 400 -17.45 -11.88 9.08
CA GLY A 400 -16.83 -10.85 9.91
C GLY A 400 -16.82 -9.49 9.24
N ILE A 401 -16.43 -9.43 7.96
CA ILE A 401 -16.41 -8.16 7.20
C ILE A 401 -17.83 -7.61 7.02
N ARG A 402 -18.83 -8.44 6.66
CA ARG A 402 -20.23 -8.00 6.57
C ARG A 402 -20.73 -7.46 7.91
N SER A 403 -20.34 -8.09 9.02
CA SER A 403 -20.63 -7.60 10.37
C SER A 403 -20.06 -6.20 10.58
N THR A 404 -18.77 -6.00 10.30
CA THR A 404 -18.13 -4.69 10.40
C THR A 404 -18.84 -3.63 9.55
N CYS A 405 -19.17 -3.96 8.31
CA CYS A 405 -19.92 -3.08 7.40
C CYS A 405 -21.26 -2.64 8.02
N THR A 406 -22.02 -3.55 8.64
CA THR A 406 -23.27 -3.18 9.32
C THR A 406 -23.04 -2.25 10.51
N TYR A 407 -21.99 -2.46 11.31
CA TYR A 407 -21.66 -1.62 12.47
C TYR A 407 -21.25 -0.19 12.10
N VAL A 408 -20.60 0.01 10.95
CA VAL A 408 -20.19 1.34 10.49
C VAL A 408 -21.19 1.96 9.49
N GLY A 409 -22.24 1.22 9.12
CA GLY A 409 -23.26 1.64 8.17
C GLY A 409 -22.81 1.67 6.70
N ALA A 410 -21.91 0.78 6.30
CA ALA A 410 -21.45 0.61 4.92
C ALA A 410 -22.29 -0.45 4.19
N ALA A 411 -23.13 -0.07 3.23
CA ALA A 411 -23.92 -1.02 2.46
C ALA A 411 -23.08 -1.79 1.43
N LYS A 412 -22.00 -1.17 0.96
CA LYS A 412 -21.01 -1.76 0.05
C LYS A 412 -19.62 -1.66 0.66
N LEU A 413 -18.74 -2.62 0.37
CA LEU A 413 -17.35 -2.59 0.84
C LEU A 413 -16.61 -1.32 0.39
N LYS A 414 -16.97 -0.75 -0.77
CA LYS A 414 -16.47 0.55 -1.27
C LYS A 414 -16.65 1.69 -0.26
N GLU A 415 -17.65 1.62 0.61
CA GLU A 415 -17.95 2.67 1.59
C GLU A 415 -17.20 2.48 2.92
N LEU A 416 -16.57 1.32 3.14
CA LEU A 416 -16.00 0.96 4.44
C LEU A 416 -14.92 1.94 4.88
N SER A 417 -13.93 2.24 4.04
CA SER A 417 -12.86 3.21 4.35
C SER A 417 -13.42 4.60 4.64
N ARG A 418 -14.30 5.12 3.78
CA ARG A 418 -14.95 6.43 3.96
C ARG A 418 -15.73 6.55 5.27
N ARG A 419 -16.30 5.43 5.76
CA ARG A 419 -17.07 5.37 7.01
C ARG A 419 -16.23 4.95 8.20
N THR A 420 -14.96 4.60 8.01
CA THR A 420 -14.10 4.18 9.10
C THR A 420 -13.68 5.37 9.95
N THR A 421 -13.66 5.16 11.25
CA THR A 421 -13.00 6.05 12.22
C THR A 421 -12.36 5.13 13.24
N PHE A 422 -11.04 5.14 13.30
CA PHE A 422 -10.30 4.30 14.23
C PHE A 422 -10.32 4.90 15.64
N ILE A 423 -10.44 4.03 16.63
CA ILE A 423 -10.23 4.32 18.05
C ILE A 423 -8.95 3.60 18.45
N ARG A 424 -7.94 4.34 18.90
CA ARG A 424 -6.72 3.74 19.47
C ARG A 424 -7.05 3.04 20.78
N VAL A 425 -6.51 1.85 20.99
CA VAL A 425 -6.79 1.03 22.17
C VAL A 425 -5.52 0.47 22.77
N THR A 426 -5.58 0.17 24.07
CA THR A 426 -4.55 -0.62 24.75
C THR A 426 -4.90 -2.12 24.78
N GLN A 427 -6.18 -2.47 24.60
CA GLN A 427 -6.69 -3.84 24.55
C GLN A 427 -7.81 -3.96 23.51
N GLN A 428 -7.81 -5.04 22.72
CA GLN A 428 -8.84 -5.29 21.71
C GLN A 428 -9.95 -6.21 22.18
N VAL A 429 -9.59 -7.20 22.98
CA VAL A 429 -10.48 -8.26 23.44
C VAL A 429 -10.36 -8.39 24.95
N ASN A 430 -11.47 -8.77 25.59
CA ASN A 430 -11.45 -9.18 26.98
C ASN A 430 -11.00 -10.66 27.05
N PRO A 431 -9.84 -10.96 27.64
CA PRO A 431 -9.27 -12.32 27.60
C PRO A 431 -9.86 -13.27 28.64
N ILE A 432 -10.90 -12.87 29.40
CA ILE A 432 -11.39 -13.63 30.57
C ILE A 432 -11.77 -15.09 30.26
N PHE A 433 -12.22 -15.39 29.03
CA PHE A 433 -12.50 -16.76 28.55
C PHE A 433 -11.71 -17.10 27.28
N SER A 434 -10.66 -16.33 26.97
CA SER A 434 -9.75 -16.68 25.89
C SER A 434 -8.77 -17.69 26.44
N ASP A 435 -8.91 -18.95 26.06
CA ASP A 435 -7.85 -19.93 26.27
C ASP A 435 -6.56 -19.34 25.69
N LYS A 436 -5.47 -19.39 26.45
CA LYS A 436 -4.12 -19.14 25.93
C LYS A 436 -3.79 -20.30 24.97
N SER A 437 -4.37 -20.29 23.78
CA SER A 437 -4.11 -21.28 22.73
C SER A 437 -3.02 -20.80 21.79
#